data_AF-A0A9D4P3J6-F1
#
_entry.id   AF-A0A9D4P3J6-F1
#
_cell.length_a   1.000
_cell.length_b   1.000
_cell.length_c   1.000
_cell.angle_alpha   90.00
_cell.angle_beta   90.00
_cell.angle_gamma   90.00
#
_symmetry.space_group_name_H-M   'P 1'
#
loop_
_entity.id
_entity.type
_entity.pdbx_description
1 polymer ?
#
loop_
_entity_poly.entity_id
_entity_poly.type
_entity_poly.pdbx_seq_one_letter_code
_entity_poly.pdbx_strand_id
1 'polypeptide(L)'
;MDTAKRLAYLQQLQNLLINQHHHHLDSNSNSLIKLNSFYGYLGKEISMKHNVQILNCDPLKLYRCKRCYCQYDFQSIIEKRIYRMKTSKRRLCFECPQCSYPRTIIFRQRTKTKWEKYLDQQSQPSTAPPPPPQQQQQQQRPSNRKQSKSSD
;
A
#
# COMPACT_ATOMS: atom_id res chain seq x y z
N MET A 1 -25.36 -0.07 -26.94
CA MET A 1 -24.62 0.43 -25.76
C MET A 1 -23.23 0.84 -26.20
N ASP A 2 -22.84 2.09 -25.93
CA ASP A 2 -21.56 2.70 -26.29
C ASP A 2 -20.34 1.93 -25.73
N THR A 3 -19.27 1.80 -26.51
CA THR A 3 -18.02 1.11 -26.11
C THR A 3 -17.42 1.70 -24.84
N ALA A 4 -17.38 3.02 -24.69
CA ALA A 4 -16.89 3.68 -23.49
C ALA A 4 -17.74 3.31 -22.26
N LYS A 5 -19.07 3.25 -22.42
CA LYS A 5 -19.99 2.81 -21.35
C LYS A 5 -19.75 1.36 -20.94
N ARG A 6 -19.50 0.46 -21.90
CA ARG A 6 -19.17 -0.95 -21.62
C ARG A 6 -17.87 -1.07 -20.82
N LEU A 7 -16.86 -0.31 -21.20
CA LEU A 7 -15.56 -0.31 -20.52
C LEU A 7 -15.66 0.28 -19.12
N ALA A 8 -16.41 1.38 -18.95
CA ALA A 8 -16.69 1.97 -17.65
C ALA A 8 -17.47 0.99 -16.74
N TYR A 9 -18.42 0.26 -17.29
CA TYR A 9 -19.19 -0.74 -16.54
C TYR A 9 -18.31 -1.89 -16.04
N LEU A 10 -17.47 -2.48 -16.90
CA LEU A 10 -16.51 -3.50 -16.49
C LEU A 10 -15.56 -2.97 -15.41
N GLN A 11 -15.15 -1.70 -15.54
CA GLN A 11 -14.31 -1.04 -14.56
C GLN A 11 -15.01 -0.90 -13.20
N GLN A 12 -16.29 -0.56 -13.18
CA GLN A 12 -17.10 -0.50 -11.96
C GLN A 12 -17.25 -1.87 -11.30
N LEU A 13 -17.49 -2.93 -12.08
CA LEU A 13 -17.57 -4.29 -11.56
C LEU A 13 -16.25 -4.71 -10.88
N GLN A 14 -15.10 -4.44 -11.50
CA GLN A 14 -13.81 -4.72 -10.86
C GLN A 14 -13.62 -3.97 -9.53
N ASN A 15 -14.10 -2.72 -9.43
CA ASN A 15 -14.01 -1.95 -8.19
C ASN A 15 -14.86 -2.55 -7.07
N LEU A 16 -16.07 -3.02 -7.40
CA LEU A 16 -16.94 -3.71 -6.44
C LEU A 16 -16.29 -4.99 -5.91
N LEU A 17 -15.65 -5.77 -6.80
CA LEU A 17 -14.96 -6.99 -6.41
C LEU A 17 -13.75 -6.75 -5.51
N ILE A 18 -13.00 -5.65 -5.74
CA ILE A 18 -11.89 -5.26 -4.87
C ILE A 18 -12.40 -4.92 -3.46
N ASN A 19 -13.48 -4.13 -3.38
CA ASN A 19 -14.07 -3.75 -2.09
C ASN A 19 -14.61 -4.96 -1.33
N GLN A 20 -15.27 -5.91 -2.02
CA GLN A 20 -15.78 -7.13 -1.40
C GLN A 20 -14.65 -8.04 -0.89
N HIS A 21 -13.53 -8.11 -1.61
CA HIS A 21 -12.40 -8.94 -1.21
C HIS A 21 -11.72 -8.47 0.08
N HIS A 22 -11.78 -7.17 0.39
CA HIS A 22 -11.29 -6.63 1.67
C HIS A 22 -12.14 -7.08 2.87
N HIS A 23 -13.42 -7.40 2.67
CA HIS A 23 -14.33 -7.77 3.75
C HIS A 23 -14.51 -9.28 3.97
N HIS A 24 -14.06 -10.13 3.04
CA HIS A 24 -14.28 -11.58 3.11
C HIS A 24 -12.96 -12.34 2.88
N LEU A 25 -12.35 -12.82 3.97
CA LEU A 25 -11.05 -13.48 3.96
C LEU A 25 -11.11 -14.99 3.63
N ASP A 26 -12.25 -15.66 3.84
CA ASP A 26 -12.26 -17.11 3.84
C ASP A 26 -13.14 -17.72 2.72
N SER A 27 -12.54 -18.68 2.00
CA SER A 27 -13.14 -19.62 1.05
C SER A 27 -13.61 -19.11 -0.32
N ASN A 28 -14.27 -17.95 -0.44
CA ASN A 28 -14.80 -17.45 -1.72
C ASN A 28 -13.87 -16.46 -2.45
N SER A 29 -12.68 -16.21 -1.91
CA SER A 29 -11.70 -15.26 -2.44
C SER A 29 -11.23 -15.62 -3.86
N ASN A 30 -11.00 -16.91 -4.12
CA ASN A 30 -10.48 -17.38 -5.41
C ASN A 30 -11.46 -17.17 -6.57
N SER A 31 -12.77 -17.29 -6.34
CA SER A 31 -13.78 -17.07 -7.39
C SER A 31 -13.87 -15.58 -7.74
N LEU A 32 -13.88 -14.69 -6.73
CA LEU A 32 -13.89 -13.24 -6.90
C LEU A 32 -12.62 -12.73 -7.61
N ILE A 33 -11.47 -13.31 -7.29
CA ILE A 33 -10.20 -13.01 -7.96
C ILE A 33 -10.22 -13.39 -9.44
N LYS A 34 -10.73 -14.59 -9.76
CA LYS A 34 -10.89 -15.05 -11.15
C LYS A 34 -11.84 -14.14 -11.91
N LEU A 35 -12.95 -13.75 -11.28
CA LEU A 35 -13.94 -12.85 -11.88
C LEU A 35 -13.36 -11.45 -12.13
N ASN A 36 -12.58 -10.90 -11.18
CA ASN A 36 -11.86 -9.64 -11.36
C ASN A 36 -10.88 -9.73 -12.55
N SER A 37 -10.14 -10.83 -12.66
CA SER A 37 -9.23 -11.07 -13.79
C SER A 37 -9.99 -11.14 -15.13
N PHE A 38 -11.14 -11.83 -15.13
CA PHE A 38 -11.99 -12.00 -16.31
C PHE A 38 -12.54 -10.66 -16.83
N TYR A 39 -13.09 -9.81 -15.96
CA TYR A 39 -13.56 -8.48 -16.38
C TYR A 39 -12.43 -7.59 -16.89
N GLY A 40 -11.23 -7.71 -16.32
CA GLY A 40 -10.04 -7.01 -16.81
C GLY A 40 -9.61 -7.46 -18.20
N TYR A 41 -9.64 -8.78 -18.45
CA TYR A 41 -9.33 -9.36 -19.77
C TYR A 41 -10.37 -8.92 -20.81
N LEU A 42 -11.66 -9.05 -20.50
CA LEU A 42 -12.74 -8.63 -21.39
C LEU A 42 -12.65 -7.14 -21.73
N GLY A 43 -12.32 -6.30 -20.75
CA GLY A 43 -12.05 -4.88 -20.97
C GLY A 43 -10.93 -4.69 -21.99
N LYS A 44 -9.79 -5.36 -21.83
CA LYS A 44 -8.68 -5.29 -22.80
C LYS A 44 -9.11 -5.70 -24.21
N GLU A 45 -9.82 -6.81 -24.36
CA GLU A 45 -10.26 -7.29 -25.67
C GLU A 45 -11.17 -6.29 -26.37
N ILE A 46 -12.12 -5.69 -25.63
CA ILE A 46 -12.98 -4.60 -26.15
C ILE A 46 -12.13 -3.37 -26.53
N SER A 47 -11.15 -2.99 -25.69
CA SER A 47 -10.17 -1.92 -25.98
C SER A 47 -9.53 -2.09 -27.34
N MET A 48 -8.96 -3.27 -27.57
CA MET A 48 -8.16 -3.57 -28.75
C MET A 48 -9.06 -3.64 -29.97
N LYS A 49 -10.22 -4.31 -29.85
CA LYS A 49 -11.18 -4.46 -30.95
C LYS A 49 -11.71 -3.11 -31.44
N HIS A 50 -11.90 -2.15 -30.55
CA HIS A 50 -12.45 -0.83 -30.88
C HIS A 50 -11.39 0.28 -30.96
N ASN A 51 -10.10 -0.07 -30.87
CA ASN A 51 -8.98 0.88 -30.81
C ASN A 51 -9.18 2.02 -29.80
N VAL A 52 -9.81 1.71 -28.66
CA VAL A 52 -10.03 2.65 -27.56
C VAL A 52 -8.91 2.46 -26.55
N GLN A 53 -8.24 3.52 -26.14
CA GLN A 53 -7.24 3.43 -25.08
C GLN A 53 -7.92 3.37 -23.69
N ILE A 54 -8.00 2.17 -23.10
CA ILE A 54 -8.46 1.99 -21.71
C ILE A 54 -7.45 2.52 -20.68
N LEU A 55 -6.20 2.72 -21.09
CA LEU A 55 -5.07 2.88 -20.17
C LEU A 55 -4.86 4.28 -19.60
N ASN A 56 -5.68 5.28 -19.94
CA ASN A 56 -5.45 6.67 -19.52
C ASN A 56 -6.61 7.31 -18.74
N CYS A 57 -7.72 6.61 -18.51
CA CYS A 57 -8.82 7.15 -17.73
C CYS A 57 -8.56 6.91 -16.23
N ASP A 58 -7.87 7.89 -15.66
CA ASP A 58 -7.61 8.12 -14.23
C ASP A 58 -6.40 7.39 -13.60
N PRO A 59 -5.18 7.97 -13.69
CA PRO A 59 -3.98 7.45 -13.02
C PRO A 59 -4.08 7.41 -11.49
N LEU A 60 -5.16 7.91 -10.87
CA LEU A 60 -5.25 8.10 -9.42
C LEU A 60 -6.12 7.09 -8.68
N LYS A 61 -6.71 6.09 -9.34
CA LYS A 61 -7.60 5.15 -8.64
C LYS A 61 -7.19 3.69 -8.68
N LEU A 62 -6.63 3.13 -9.77
CA LEU A 62 -6.59 1.66 -9.90
C LEU A 62 -5.33 1.13 -10.60
N TYR A 63 -4.76 0.07 -10.02
CA TYR A 63 -3.55 -0.60 -10.48
C TYR A 63 -3.91 -1.92 -11.15
N ARG A 64 -3.67 -2.06 -12.46
CA ARG A 64 -3.97 -3.29 -13.22
C ARG A 64 -2.70 -4.11 -13.50
N CYS A 65 -2.79 -5.43 -13.32
CA CYS A 65 -1.76 -6.37 -13.76
C CYS A 65 -1.76 -6.52 -15.29
N LYS A 66 -0.57 -6.52 -15.93
CA LYS A 66 -0.45 -6.73 -17.38
C LYS A 66 -0.60 -8.19 -17.82
N ARG A 67 -0.43 -9.14 -16.89
CA ARG A 67 -0.43 -10.58 -17.18
C ARG A 67 -1.81 -11.21 -16.98
N CYS A 68 -2.35 -11.08 -15.78
CA CYS A 68 -3.64 -11.67 -15.42
C CYS A 68 -4.81 -10.66 -15.41
N TYR A 69 -4.55 -9.38 -15.74
CA TYR A 69 -5.56 -8.32 -15.89
C TYR A 69 -6.41 -8.00 -14.65
N CYS A 70 -6.21 -8.67 -13.52
CA CYS A 70 -6.85 -8.25 -12.29
C CYS A 70 -6.32 -6.92 -11.81
N GLN A 71 -7.17 -6.30 -11.02
CA GLN A 71 -7.02 -4.94 -10.58
C GLN A 71 -6.92 -4.88 -9.06
N TYR A 72 -6.20 -3.88 -8.59
CA TYR A 72 -5.95 -3.60 -7.18
C TYR A 72 -6.14 -2.11 -6.92
N ASP A 73 -6.50 -1.78 -5.69
CA ASP A 73 -6.39 -0.42 -5.17
C ASP A 73 -5.02 -0.19 -4.53
N PHE A 74 -4.76 1.05 -4.13
CA PHE A 74 -3.50 1.40 -3.45
C PHE A 74 -3.34 0.69 -2.11
N GLN A 75 -4.43 0.57 -1.37
CA GLN A 75 -4.42 0.03 -0.02
C GLN A 75 -4.01 -1.45 0.00
N SER A 76 -4.52 -2.25 -0.95
CA SER A 76 -4.13 -3.65 -1.12
C SER A 76 -2.64 -3.82 -1.38
N ILE A 77 -2.00 -2.89 -2.11
CA ILE A 77 -0.56 -2.93 -2.37
C ILE A 77 0.22 -2.71 -1.07
N ILE A 78 -0.27 -1.81 -0.23
CA ILE A 78 0.34 -1.43 1.04
C ILE A 78 0.18 -2.54 2.08
N GLU A 79 -1.05 -2.98 2.34
CA GLU A 79 -1.37 -3.96 3.38
C GLU A 79 -0.74 -5.32 3.12
N LYS A 80 -0.78 -5.79 1.87
CA LYS A 80 -0.18 -7.09 1.50
C LYS A 80 1.34 -7.04 1.36
N ARG A 81 1.97 -5.88 1.62
CA ARG A 81 3.43 -5.65 1.55
C ARG A 81 4.07 -6.21 0.27
N ILE A 82 3.39 -6.12 -0.86
CA ILE A 82 3.82 -6.73 -2.13
C ILE A 82 4.97 -5.97 -2.84
N TYR A 83 5.74 -5.17 -2.10
CA TYR A 83 6.80 -4.32 -2.60
C TYR A 83 8.07 -5.08 -2.96
N ARG A 84 8.81 -4.55 -3.94
CA ARG A 84 10.23 -4.90 -4.14
C ARG A 84 11.13 -3.82 -3.53
N MET A 85 12.29 -4.21 -3.00
CA MET A 85 13.25 -3.31 -2.34
C MET A 85 13.73 -2.10 -3.17
N LYS A 86 13.46 -2.07 -4.49
CA LYS A 86 13.84 -0.97 -5.39
C LYS A 86 12.77 0.14 -5.49
N THR A 87 11.91 0.33 -4.49
CA THR A 87 10.95 1.46 -4.45
C THR A 87 11.66 2.79 -4.15
N SER A 88 11.12 3.89 -4.66
CA SER A 88 11.60 5.26 -4.37
C SER A 88 10.43 6.23 -4.43
N LYS A 89 10.63 7.50 -4.04
CA LYS A 89 9.55 8.52 -4.06
C LYS A 89 8.81 8.61 -5.41
N ARG A 90 9.54 8.49 -6.53
CA ARG A 90 8.96 8.57 -7.88
C ARG A 90 8.70 7.22 -8.54
N ARG A 91 8.99 6.11 -7.85
CA ARG A 91 8.88 4.77 -8.42
C ARG A 91 8.29 3.78 -7.41
N LEU A 92 7.11 3.27 -7.72
CA LEU A 92 6.49 2.17 -7.00
C LEU A 92 6.73 0.86 -7.76
N CYS A 93 7.44 -0.07 -7.13
CA CYS A 93 7.72 -1.42 -7.63
C CYS A 93 7.02 -2.44 -6.74
N PHE A 94 6.19 -3.29 -7.33
CA PHE A 94 5.46 -4.33 -6.61
C PHE A 94 5.24 -5.56 -7.48
N GLU A 95 4.89 -6.69 -6.86
CA GLU A 95 4.49 -7.91 -7.55
C GLU A 95 2.98 -8.07 -7.49
N CYS A 96 2.39 -8.53 -8.59
CA CYS A 96 0.99 -8.92 -8.61
C CYS A 96 0.73 -10.00 -7.53
N PRO A 97 -0.20 -9.80 -6.58
CA PRO A 97 -0.48 -10.80 -5.54
C PRO A 97 -1.08 -12.10 -6.08
N GLN A 98 -1.53 -12.11 -7.34
CA GLN A 98 -2.22 -13.26 -7.95
C GLN A 98 -1.33 -14.11 -8.87
N CYS A 99 -0.29 -13.53 -9.48
CA CYS A 99 0.58 -14.26 -10.39
C CYS A 99 2.06 -13.85 -10.29
N SER A 100 2.40 -13.10 -9.24
CA SER A 100 3.75 -12.60 -8.94
C SER A 100 4.41 -11.79 -10.07
N TYR A 101 3.63 -11.35 -11.05
CA TYR A 101 4.15 -10.58 -12.18
C TYR A 101 4.66 -9.22 -11.70
N PRO A 102 5.92 -8.84 -11.96
CA PRO A 102 6.50 -7.60 -11.48
C PRO A 102 5.88 -6.40 -12.20
N ARG A 103 5.58 -5.36 -11.44
CA ARG A 103 5.01 -4.09 -11.90
C ARG A 103 5.83 -2.94 -11.37
N THR A 104 6.01 -1.95 -12.25
CA THR A 104 6.65 -0.69 -11.92
C THR A 104 5.77 0.44 -12.39
N ILE A 105 5.55 1.40 -11.51
CA ILE A 105 4.81 2.62 -11.76
C ILE A 105 5.75 3.77 -11.54
N ILE A 106 5.88 4.61 -12.55
CA ILE A 106 6.73 5.80 -12.53
C ILE A 106 5.81 7.01 -12.44
N PHE A 107 5.89 7.70 -11.32
CA PHE A 107 5.12 8.91 -11.08
C PHE A 107 5.85 10.09 -11.72
N ARG A 108 5.29 10.62 -12.82
CA ARG A 108 5.84 11.77 -13.56
C ARG A 108 5.20 13.10 -13.19
N GLN A 109 4.15 13.10 -12.37
CA GLN A 109 3.40 14.32 -12.05
C GLN A 109 4.20 15.27 -11.13
N ARG A 110 3.94 16.58 -11.24
CA ARG A 110 4.50 17.62 -10.37
C ARG A 110 3.86 17.63 -8.98
N THR A 111 2.65 17.09 -8.83
CA THR A 111 1.90 17.03 -7.57
C THR A 111 2.23 15.76 -6.80
N LYS A 112 2.20 15.85 -5.45
CA LYS A 112 2.48 14.71 -4.57
C LYS A 112 1.48 13.58 -4.81
N THR A 113 2.00 12.42 -5.18
CA THR A 113 1.22 11.20 -5.39
C THR A 113 0.79 10.57 -4.06
N LYS A 114 -0.22 9.68 -4.11
CA LYS A 114 -0.65 8.90 -2.91
C LYS A 114 0.53 8.14 -2.29
N TRP A 115 1.45 7.65 -3.12
CA TRP A 115 2.67 6.97 -2.69
C TRP A 115 3.64 7.91 -1.96
N GLU A 116 3.89 9.11 -2.50
CA GLU A 116 4.74 10.10 -1.83
C GLU A 116 4.16 10.56 -0.49
N LYS A 117 2.84 10.78 -0.43
CA LYS A 117 2.15 11.10 0.83
C LYS A 117 2.27 9.98 1.86
N TYR A 118 2.12 8.72 1.43
CA TYR A 118 2.30 7.55 2.30
C TYR A 118 3.74 7.46 2.85
N LEU A 119 4.75 7.67 2.00
CA LEU A 119 6.15 7.69 2.43
C LEU A 119 6.42 8.83 3.41
N ASP A 120 5.92 10.04 3.14
CA ASP A 120 6.08 11.19 4.04
C ASP A 120 5.42 10.91 5.41
N GLN A 121 4.26 10.23 5.45
CA GLN A 121 3.63 9.82 6.72
C GLN A 121 4.43 8.76 7.48
N GLN A 122 5.05 7.80 6.80
CA GLN A 122 5.95 6.84 7.47
C GLN A 122 7.26 7.48 7.96
N SER A 123 7.66 8.60 7.34
CA SER A 123 8.89 9.33 7.70
C SER A 123 8.71 10.26 8.91
N GLN A 124 7.47 10.54 9.32
CA GLN A 124 7.23 11.32 10.52
C GLN A 124 7.46 10.43 11.74
N PRO A 125 8.44 10.74 12.61
CA PRO A 125 8.51 10.10 13.91
C PRO A 125 7.20 10.39 14.63
N SER A 126 6.61 9.36 15.23
CA SER A 126 5.53 9.51 16.20
C SER A 126 5.89 10.60 17.19
N THR A 127 5.26 11.76 17.08
CA THR A 127 5.33 12.83 18.09
C THR A 127 4.55 12.37 19.31
N ALA A 128 5.07 11.37 20.02
CA ALA A 128 4.88 11.34 21.45
C ALA A 128 5.60 12.59 21.99
N PRO A 129 4.94 13.46 22.77
CA PRO A 129 5.63 14.57 23.40
C PRO A 129 6.79 13.99 24.23
N PRO A 130 7.98 14.61 24.21
CA PRO A 130 9.08 14.16 25.06
C PRO A 130 8.60 14.14 26.52
N PRO A 131 8.97 13.13 27.32
CA PRO A 131 8.63 13.12 28.73
C PRO A 131 9.16 14.41 29.37
N PRO A 132 8.39 15.05 30.28
CA PRO A 132 8.83 16.27 30.93
C PRO A 132 10.16 16.01 31.66
N PRO A 133 11.08 16.98 31.69
CA PRO A 133 12.35 16.83 32.38
C PRO A 133 12.08 16.55 33.86
N GLN A 134 12.39 15.32 34.31
CA GLN A 134 12.42 15.00 35.73
C GLN A 134 13.53 15.83 36.36
N GLN A 135 13.12 16.83 37.14
CA GLN A 135 14.01 17.60 38.00
C GLN A 135 14.80 16.63 38.88
N GLN A 136 16.12 16.66 38.76
CA GLN A 136 17.04 16.03 39.70
C GLN A 136 16.80 16.66 41.09
N GLN A 137 15.97 16.05 41.92
CA GLN A 137 16.07 16.25 43.35
C GLN A 137 17.34 15.52 43.81
N GLN A 138 18.39 16.31 44.06
CA GLN A 138 19.47 15.93 44.96
C GLN A 138 18.85 15.58 46.32
N GLN A 139 18.70 14.28 46.61
CA GLN A 139 18.63 13.81 47.98
C GLN A 139 19.90 13.05 48.32
N GLN A 140 20.56 13.65 49.31
CA GLN A 140 21.86 13.29 49.85
C GLN A 140 21.87 11.84 50.34
N ARG A 141 22.92 11.14 49.94
CA ARG A 141 23.26 9.79 50.39
C ARG A 141 23.94 9.89 51.77
N PRO A 142 23.43 9.29 52.85
CA PRO A 142 24.21 9.13 54.06
C PRO A 142 25.28 8.07 53.83
N SER A 143 26.53 8.46 54.06
CA SER A 143 27.72 7.61 53.94
C SER A 143 27.84 6.71 55.18
N ASN A 144 27.62 5.41 55.02
CA ASN A 144 28.02 4.40 56.01
C ASN A 144 29.54 4.21 55.95
N ARG A 145 30.27 4.68 56.97
CA ARG A 145 31.66 4.28 57.21
C ARG A 145 31.72 3.37 58.44
N LYS A 146 31.80 2.06 58.19
CA LYS A 146 32.34 1.08 59.12
C LYS A 146 33.77 1.50 59.48
N GLN A 147 34.05 1.73 60.75
CA GLN A 147 35.40 1.63 61.30
C GLN A 147 35.59 0.22 61.82
N SER A 148 36.54 -0.48 61.22
CA SER A 148 37.17 -1.66 61.80
C SER A 148 38.63 -1.26 62.02
N LYS A 149 39.10 -1.25 63.26
CA LYS A 149 40.51 -1.44 63.59
C LYS A 149 40.66 -1.92 65.03
N SER A 150 41.43 -2.97 65.14
CA SER A 150 41.87 -3.76 66.28
C SER A 150 43.08 -3.13 67.00
N SER A 151 43.37 -3.69 68.19
CA SER A 151 44.62 -3.62 69.00
C SER A 151 44.74 -2.35 69.86
N ASP A 152 45.02 -2.39 71.17
CA ASP A 152 45.60 -3.42 72.07
C ASP A 152 44.64 -3.97 73.14
#